data_AF-A0A4Y8W9F4-F1
#
_entry.id   AF-A0A4Y8W9F4-F1
#
_cell.length_a   1.000
_cell.length_b   1.000
_cell.length_c   1.000
_cell.angle_alpha   90.00
_cell.angle_beta   90.00
_cell.angle_gamma   90.00
#
_symmetry.space_group_name_H-M   'P 1'
#
loop_
_entity.id
_entity.type
_entity.pdbx_description
1 polymer ?
#
loop_
_entity_poly.entity_id
_entity_poly.type
_entity_poly.pdbx_seq_one_letter_code
_entity_poly.pdbx_strand_id
1 'polypeptide(L)'
;MEILEHIIGVLGGDTVVLAALFAFISKIWVSRIVEKNKAELQKDLLSLKTELDTTNKKLEAELQSATYISQVQLEHEYKVYRDIWASLIELKSATMHLRPFMDYVDPNQSQEDRIRERLQSFAVKFNEMYKVLEHNKPFYPQDIYEALDRVCEKCRHESIDSEYIERKNSEYYKEAQVNRREIVDLINSACDVIRNRLNEVKVK
;
A
#
# COMPACT_ATOMS: atom_id res chain seq x y z
N MET A 1 -88.70 36.29 -30.13
CA MET A 1 -88.04 35.90 -28.86
C MET A 1 -88.33 34.45 -28.48
N GLU A 2 -89.47 33.87 -28.88
CA GLU A 2 -89.85 32.49 -28.51
C GLU A 2 -88.91 31.39 -29.05
N ILE A 3 -88.27 31.57 -30.21
CA ILE A 3 -87.34 30.58 -30.79
C ILE A 3 -86.03 30.49 -29.98
N LEU A 4 -85.57 31.61 -29.40
CA LEU A 4 -84.34 31.66 -28.59
C LEU A 4 -84.55 31.03 -27.22
N GLU A 5 -85.72 31.22 -26.60
CA GLU A 5 -86.07 30.61 -25.31
C GLU A 5 -86.28 29.09 -25.43
N HIS A 6 -86.85 28.62 -26.53
CA HIS A 6 -87.00 27.18 -26.78
C HIS A 6 -85.66 26.49 -27.05
N ILE A 7 -84.74 27.18 -27.74
CA ILE A 7 -83.36 26.72 -27.95
C ILE A 7 -82.59 26.71 -26.62
N ILE A 8 -82.75 27.71 -25.75
CA ILE A 8 -82.11 27.75 -24.43
C ILE A 8 -82.69 26.71 -23.46
N GLY A 9 -83.99 26.44 -23.51
CA GLY A 9 -84.66 25.43 -22.67
C GLY A 9 -84.34 23.99 -23.07
N VAL A 10 -84.23 23.71 -24.37
CA VAL A 10 -83.89 22.37 -24.91
C VAL A 10 -82.37 22.14 -24.90
N LEU A 11 -81.54 23.16 -25.15
CA LEU A 11 -80.08 23.04 -25.02
C LEU A 11 -79.63 23.08 -23.55
N GLY A 12 -80.32 23.80 -22.66
CA GLY A 12 -79.87 24.02 -21.28
C GLY A 12 -79.91 22.78 -20.38
N GLY A 13 -80.86 21.86 -20.59
CA GLY A 13 -80.96 20.62 -19.81
C GLY A 13 -79.99 19.54 -20.29
N ASP A 14 -80.00 19.27 -21.59
CA ASP A 14 -79.21 18.17 -22.18
C ASP A 14 -77.70 18.47 -22.16
N THR A 15 -77.28 19.73 -22.38
CA THR A 15 -75.87 20.09 -22.28
C THR A 15 -75.33 20.02 -20.86
N VAL A 16 -76.15 20.30 -19.84
CA VAL A 16 -75.75 20.19 -18.43
C VAL A 16 -75.60 18.72 -18.02
N VAL A 17 -76.51 17.84 -18.46
CA VAL A 17 -76.40 16.40 -18.22
C VAL A 17 -75.19 15.80 -18.94
N LEU A 18 -74.96 16.19 -20.20
CA LEU A 18 -73.76 15.79 -20.95
C LEU A 18 -72.47 16.31 -20.28
N ALA A 19 -72.43 17.58 -19.85
CA ALA A 19 -71.28 18.15 -19.17
C ALA A 19 -71.01 17.44 -17.83
N ALA A 20 -72.05 17.08 -17.07
CA ALA A 20 -71.92 16.32 -15.83
C ALA A 20 -71.39 14.90 -16.08
N LEU A 21 -71.85 14.22 -17.12
CA LEU A 21 -71.34 12.90 -17.54
C LEU A 21 -69.89 12.98 -18.01
N PHE A 22 -69.53 13.97 -18.84
CA PHE A 22 -68.16 14.19 -19.27
C PHE A 22 -67.24 14.55 -18.10
N ALA A 23 -67.69 15.40 -17.16
CA ALA A 23 -66.95 15.74 -15.94
C ALA A 23 -66.73 14.52 -15.04
N PHE A 24 -67.72 13.63 -14.94
CA PHE A 24 -67.60 12.40 -14.16
C PHE A 24 -66.61 11.41 -14.80
N ILE A 25 -66.70 11.19 -16.12
CA ILE A 25 -65.79 10.30 -16.85
C ILE A 25 -64.36 10.84 -16.85
N SER A 26 -64.17 12.15 -17.06
CA SER A 26 -62.85 12.77 -17.04
C SER A 26 -62.23 12.75 -15.63
N LYS A 27 -63.01 12.94 -14.57
CA LYS A 27 -62.52 12.77 -13.19
C LYS A 27 -62.00 11.35 -12.91
N ILE A 28 -62.70 10.32 -13.39
CA ILE A 28 -62.28 8.91 -13.24
C ILE A 28 -61.01 8.59 -14.06
N TRP A 29 -60.93 9.11 -15.28
CA TRP A 29 -59.75 8.95 -16.13
C TRP A 29 -58.53 9.67 -15.54
N VAL A 30 -58.71 10.92 -15.09
CA VAL A 30 -57.66 11.71 -14.43
C VAL A 30 -57.20 11.03 -13.15
N SER A 31 -58.12 10.53 -12.30
CA SER A 31 -57.72 9.82 -11.07
C SER A 31 -56.92 8.56 -11.38
N ARG A 32 -57.33 7.76 -12.38
CA ARG A 32 -56.57 6.58 -12.80
C ARG A 32 -55.19 6.92 -13.36
N ILE A 33 -55.07 7.97 -14.17
CA ILE A 33 -53.78 8.42 -14.71
C ILE A 33 -52.86 8.89 -13.57
N VAL A 34 -53.39 9.66 -12.62
CA VAL A 34 -52.64 10.14 -11.46
C VAL A 34 -52.21 8.97 -10.57
N GLU A 35 -53.08 8.00 -10.30
CA GLU A 35 -52.73 6.79 -9.54
C GLU A 35 -51.67 5.95 -10.25
N LYS A 36 -51.79 5.77 -11.56
CA LYS A 36 -50.80 5.04 -12.36
C LYS A 36 -49.44 5.73 -12.30
N ASN A 37 -49.38 7.04 -12.52
CA ASN A 37 -48.14 7.81 -12.44
C ASN A 37 -47.53 7.78 -11.03
N LYS A 38 -48.36 7.84 -9.97
CA LYS A 38 -47.89 7.68 -8.59
C LYS A 38 -47.31 6.30 -8.33
N ALA A 39 -47.97 5.25 -8.80
CA ALA A 39 -47.49 3.88 -8.66
C ALA A 39 -46.17 3.66 -9.42
N GLU A 40 -46.05 4.25 -10.62
CA GLU A 40 -44.82 4.22 -11.42
C GLU A 40 -43.68 4.97 -10.73
N LEU A 41 -43.92 6.20 -10.26
CA LEU A 41 -42.95 6.96 -9.45
C LEU A 41 -42.52 6.23 -8.18
N GLN A 42 -43.45 5.58 -7.47
CA GLN A 42 -43.13 4.79 -6.28
C GLN A 42 -42.26 3.57 -6.62
N LYS A 43 -42.54 2.91 -7.75
CA LYS A 43 -41.75 1.80 -8.24
C LYS A 43 -40.34 2.27 -8.60
N ASP A 44 -40.23 3.39 -9.32
CA ASP A 44 -38.95 3.98 -9.72
C ASP A 44 -38.13 4.41 -8.50
N LEU A 45 -38.75 5.05 -7.52
CA LEU A 45 -38.10 5.39 -6.25
C LEU A 45 -37.61 4.15 -5.50
N LEU A 46 -38.42 3.09 -5.47
CA LEU A 46 -38.02 1.84 -4.83
C LEU A 46 -36.84 1.20 -5.57
N SER A 47 -36.88 1.13 -6.90
CA SER A 47 -35.77 0.58 -7.69
C SER A 47 -34.50 1.39 -7.52
N LEU A 48 -34.59 2.72 -7.56
CA LEU A 48 -33.44 3.61 -7.40
C LEU A 48 -32.85 3.49 -5.99
N LYS A 49 -33.69 3.38 -4.96
CA LYS A 49 -33.25 3.13 -3.59
C LYS A 49 -32.57 1.77 -3.45
N THR A 50 -33.13 0.73 -4.06
CA THR A 50 -32.50 -0.60 -4.03
C THR A 50 -31.17 -0.62 -4.76
N GLU A 51 -31.06 0.07 -5.89
CA GLU A 51 -29.82 0.20 -6.66
C GLU A 51 -28.76 1.01 -5.89
N LEU A 52 -29.17 2.08 -5.22
CA LEU A 52 -28.29 2.84 -4.34
C LEU A 52 -27.80 1.98 -3.17
N ASP A 53 -28.69 1.25 -2.50
CA ASP A 53 -28.34 0.39 -1.37
C ASP A 53 -27.43 -0.77 -1.80
N THR A 54 -27.64 -1.38 -2.97
CA THR A 54 -26.75 -2.43 -3.50
C THR A 54 -25.38 -1.86 -3.88
N THR A 55 -25.35 -0.69 -4.51
CA THR A 55 -24.09 -0.02 -4.88
C THR A 55 -23.30 0.38 -3.64
N ASN A 56 -23.94 0.96 -2.63
CA ASN A 56 -23.31 1.30 -1.37
C ASN A 56 -22.73 0.08 -0.67
N LYS A 57 -23.52 -1.01 -0.54
CA LYS A 57 -23.02 -2.27 0.05
C LYS A 57 -21.84 -2.85 -0.72
N LYS A 58 -21.85 -2.75 -2.04
CA LYS A 58 -20.73 -3.21 -2.87
C LYS A 58 -19.48 -2.37 -2.63
N LEU A 59 -19.60 -1.05 -2.61
CA LEU A 59 -18.50 -0.13 -2.32
C LEU A 59 -17.95 -0.33 -0.91
N GLU A 60 -18.82 -0.52 0.09
CA GLU A 60 -18.42 -0.84 1.45
C GLU A 60 -17.64 -2.16 1.52
N ALA A 61 -18.11 -3.21 0.83
CA ALA A 61 -17.43 -4.50 0.79
C ALA A 61 -16.06 -4.40 0.08
N GLU A 62 -15.97 -3.66 -1.03
CA GLU A 62 -14.71 -3.40 -1.74
C GLU A 62 -13.72 -2.61 -0.87
N LEU A 63 -14.19 -1.58 -0.17
CA LEU A 63 -13.36 -0.78 0.73
C LEU A 63 -12.88 -1.58 1.94
N GLN A 64 -13.74 -2.40 2.55
CA GLN A 64 -13.36 -3.32 3.62
C GLN A 64 -12.32 -4.33 3.15
N SER A 65 -12.52 -4.92 1.96
CA SER A 65 -11.57 -5.85 1.37
C SER A 65 -10.21 -5.19 1.09
N ALA A 66 -10.20 -4.01 0.48
CA ALA A 66 -8.97 -3.25 0.21
C ALA A 66 -8.22 -2.87 1.49
N THR A 67 -8.96 -2.46 2.53
CA THR A 67 -8.41 -2.14 3.85
C THR A 67 -7.77 -3.37 4.48
N TYR A 68 -8.48 -4.51 4.47
CA TYR A 68 -7.97 -5.76 5.02
C TYR A 68 -6.70 -6.23 4.29
N ILE A 69 -6.69 -6.21 2.96
CA ILE A 69 -5.51 -6.59 2.15
C ILE A 69 -4.32 -5.68 2.51
N SER A 70 -4.54 -4.37 2.61
CA SER A 70 -3.49 -3.40 2.95
C SER A 70 -2.95 -3.64 4.36
N GLN A 71 -3.81 -3.95 5.34
CA GLN A 71 -3.39 -4.28 6.70
C GLN A 71 -2.53 -5.54 6.74
N VAL A 72 -2.98 -6.62 6.09
CA VAL A 72 -2.24 -7.88 6.04
C VAL A 72 -0.89 -7.71 5.35
N GLN A 73 -0.85 -6.93 4.25
CA GLN A 73 0.40 -6.61 3.57
C GLN A 73 1.36 -5.85 4.48
N LEU A 74 0.88 -4.83 5.20
CA LEU A 74 1.70 -4.05 6.12
C LEU A 74 2.25 -4.85 7.29
N GLU A 75 1.43 -5.73 7.88
CA GLU A 75 1.87 -6.62 8.94
C GLU A 75 3.01 -7.54 8.47
N HIS A 76 2.88 -8.06 7.23
CA HIS A 76 3.93 -8.85 6.61
C HIS A 76 5.19 -8.03 6.33
N GLU A 77 5.06 -6.86 5.69
CA GLU A 77 6.18 -5.94 5.42
C GLU A 77 6.91 -5.57 6.73
N TYR A 78 6.20 -5.23 7.79
CA TYR A 78 6.80 -4.90 9.09
C TYR A 78 7.60 -6.06 9.68
N LYS A 79 7.08 -7.29 9.57
CA LYS A 79 7.79 -8.49 10.01
C LYS A 79 9.09 -8.68 9.22
N VAL A 80 9.02 -8.58 7.90
CA VAL A 80 10.19 -8.68 7.01
C VAL A 80 11.21 -7.60 7.33
N TYR A 81 10.79 -6.34 7.50
CA TYR A 81 11.68 -5.22 7.81
C TYR A 81 12.38 -5.37 9.16
N ARG A 82 11.68 -5.90 10.18
CA ARG A 82 12.29 -6.18 11.47
C ARG A 82 13.38 -7.25 11.35
N ASP A 83 13.08 -8.33 10.62
CA ASP A 83 13.99 -9.47 10.49
C ASP A 83 15.23 -9.09 9.68
N ILE A 84 15.09 -8.36 8.56
CA ILE A 84 16.22 -7.87 7.76
C ILE A 84 17.05 -6.83 8.52
N TRP A 85 16.41 -5.94 9.30
CA TRP A 85 17.13 -4.93 10.07
C TRP A 85 18.02 -5.57 11.14
N ALA A 86 17.52 -6.60 11.83
CA ALA A 86 18.33 -7.36 12.78
C ALA A 86 19.57 -7.98 12.09
N SER A 87 19.38 -8.66 10.96
CA SER A 87 20.50 -9.22 10.19
C SER A 87 21.47 -8.17 9.65
N LEU A 88 20.97 -6.99 9.28
CA LEU A 88 21.79 -5.89 8.79
C LEU A 88 22.73 -5.33 9.87
N ILE A 89 22.25 -5.22 11.12
CA ILE A 89 23.08 -4.78 12.24
C ILE A 89 24.19 -5.80 12.55
N GLU A 90 23.87 -7.09 12.50
CA GLU A 90 24.85 -8.17 12.67
C GLU A 90 25.91 -8.14 11.55
N LEU A 91 25.48 -7.99 10.29
CA LEU A 91 26.38 -7.82 9.16
C LEU A 91 27.27 -6.60 9.34
N LYS A 92 26.69 -5.43 9.68
CA LYS A 92 27.45 -4.21 9.96
C LYS A 92 28.53 -4.47 10.99
N SER A 93 28.18 -5.09 12.12
CA SER A 93 29.14 -5.41 13.18
C SER A 93 30.28 -6.28 12.64
N ALA A 94 29.97 -7.38 11.95
CA ALA A 94 30.96 -8.28 11.39
C ALA A 94 31.87 -7.59 10.36
N THR A 95 31.31 -6.74 9.50
CA THR A 95 32.07 -5.94 8.53
C THR A 95 33.05 -5.00 9.23
N MET A 96 32.64 -4.34 10.33
CA MET A 96 33.54 -3.46 11.09
C MET A 96 34.66 -4.21 11.82
N HIS A 97 34.49 -5.51 12.07
CA HIS A 97 35.49 -6.39 12.67
C HIS A 97 36.52 -6.94 11.69
N LEU A 98 36.29 -6.83 10.37
CA LEU A 98 37.29 -7.21 9.36
C LEU A 98 38.58 -6.42 9.55
N ARG A 99 38.46 -5.10 9.74
CA ARG A 99 39.56 -4.16 9.97
C ARG A 99 39.28 -3.30 11.21
N PRO A 100 39.55 -3.81 12.41
CA PRO A 100 39.23 -3.12 13.66
C PRO A 100 40.13 -1.89 13.86
N PHE A 101 39.59 -0.86 14.51
CA PHE A 101 40.36 0.36 14.85
C PHE A 101 41.27 0.15 16.07
N MET A 102 40.79 -0.62 17.03
CA MET A 102 41.58 -1.13 18.15
C MET A 102 41.49 -2.64 18.14
N ASP A 103 42.64 -3.30 17.99
CA ASP A 103 42.73 -4.73 17.80
C ASP A 103 43.41 -5.40 19.01
N TYR A 104 42.86 -6.53 19.45
CA TYR A 104 43.55 -7.41 20.38
C TYR A 104 44.31 -8.46 19.58
N VAL A 105 45.62 -8.44 19.71
CA VAL A 105 46.52 -9.34 18.99
C VAL A 105 47.02 -10.40 19.97
N ASP A 106 46.49 -11.63 19.87
CA ASP A 106 47.06 -12.78 20.58
C ASP A 106 48.47 -13.04 20.04
N PRO A 107 49.52 -13.00 20.90
CA PRO A 107 50.90 -13.28 20.50
C PRO A 107 51.11 -14.67 19.88
N ASN A 108 50.24 -15.64 20.16
CA ASN A 108 50.34 -17.01 19.65
C ASN A 108 49.60 -17.23 18.31
N GLN A 109 48.86 -16.23 17.83
CA GLN A 109 48.03 -16.35 16.63
C GLN A 109 48.69 -15.66 15.44
N SER A 110 48.81 -16.38 14.31
CA SER A 110 49.31 -15.78 13.07
C SER A 110 48.35 -14.70 12.55
N GLN A 111 48.88 -13.74 11.79
CA GLN A 111 48.06 -12.70 11.16
C GLN A 111 47.06 -13.30 10.15
N GLU A 112 47.48 -14.32 9.41
CA GLU A 112 46.64 -15.01 8.43
C GLU A 112 45.47 -15.73 9.10
N ASP A 113 45.71 -16.45 10.20
CA ASP A 113 44.65 -17.15 10.93
C ASP A 113 43.63 -16.15 11.52
N ARG A 114 44.11 -15.02 12.05
CA ARG A 114 43.26 -13.94 12.58
C ARG A 114 42.32 -13.37 11.51
N ILE A 115 42.84 -13.15 10.30
CA ILE A 115 42.05 -12.60 9.19
C ILE A 115 41.08 -13.66 8.65
N ARG A 116 41.52 -14.91 8.57
CA ARG A 116 40.66 -16.04 8.19
C ARG A 116 39.47 -16.17 9.14
N GLU A 117 39.68 -16.08 10.45
CA GLU A 117 38.61 -16.12 11.46
C GLU A 117 37.61 -14.97 11.29
N ARG A 118 38.11 -13.75 11.03
CA ARG A 118 37.25 -12.58 10.78
C ARG A 118 36.40 -12.73 9.52
N LEU A 119 37.03 -13.18 8.44
CA LEU A 119 36.33 -13.44 7.17
C LEU A 119 35.30 -14.56 7.31
N GLN A 120 35.59 -15.60 8.08
CA GLN A 120 34.64 -16.66 8.37
C GLN A 120 33.45 -16.14 9.17
N SER A 121 33.69 -15.34 10.20
CA SER A 121 32.63 -14.69 10.98
C SER A 121 31.76 -13.78 10.09
N PHE A 122 32.40 -12.96 9.25
CA PHE A 122 31.71 -12.13 8.26
C PHE A 122 30.88 -12.96 7.29
N ALA A 123 31.43 -14.02 6.71
CA ALA A 123 30.75 -14.85 5.72
C ALA A 123 29.45 -15.46 6.28
N VAL A 124 29.47 -15.89 7.55
CA VAL A 124 28.26 -16.36 8.22
C VAL A 124 27.19 -15.26 8.28
N LYS A 125 27.55 -14.06 8.73
CA LYS A 125 26.60 -12.93 8.85
C LYS A 125 26.13 -12.38 7.51
N PHE A 126 27.02 -12.35 6.52
CA PHE A 126 26.68 -11.97 5.15
C PHE A 126 25.66 -12.95 4.56
N ASN A 127 25.91 -14.25 4.68
CA ASN A 127 24.98 -15.27 4.18
C ASN A 127 23.63 -15.23 4.90
N GLU A 128 23.61 -14.99 6.22
CA GLU A 128 22.37 -14.79 6.98
C GLU A 128 21.57 -13.59 6.44
N MET A 129 22.20 -12.44 6.26
CA MET A 129 21.54 -11.24 5.72
C MET A 129 21.07 -11.47 4.28
N TYR A 130 21.95 -11.94 3.41
CA TYR A 130 21.64 -12.16 2.00
C TYR A 130 20.51 -13.18 1.82
N LYS A 131 20.46 -14.21 2.68
CA LYS A 131 19.35 -15.15 2.74
C LYS A 131 18.03 -14.43 3.04
N VAL A 132 17.97 -13.59 4.08
CA VAL A 132 16.74 -12.85 4.43
C VAL A 132 16.34 -11.87 3.33
N LEU A 133 17.31 -11.23 2.67
CA LEU A 133 17.07 -10.34 1.54
C LEU A 133 16.45 -11.07 0.34
N GLU A 134 17.07 -12.16 -0.12
CA GLU A 134 16.59 -12.86 -1.31
C GLU A 134 15.31 -13.66 -1.08
N HIS A 135 15.15 -14.30 0.09
CA HIS A 135 13.91 -15.05 0.40
C HIS A 135 12.69 -14.15 0.46
N ASN A 136 12.87 -12.89 0.84
CA ASN A 136 11.77 -11.93 0.96
C ASN A 136 11.71 -10.95 -0.22
N LYS A 137 12.50 -11.16 -1.28
CA LYS A 137 12.57 -10.29 -2.47
C LYS A 137 11.21 -9.85 -3.02
N PRO A 138 10.21 -10.73 -3.19
CA PRO A 138 8.90 -10.34 -3.73
C PRO A 138 8.09 -9.38 -2.83
N PHE A 139 8.46 -9.27 -1.55
CA PHE A 139 7.74 -8.47 -0.56
C PHE A 139 8.39 -7.12 -0.30
N TYR A 140 9.57 -6.86 -0.87
CA TYR A 140 10.18 -5.55 -0.80
C TYR A 140 9.68 -4.67 -1.96
N PRO A 141 9.32 -3.41 -1.67
CA PRO A 141 9.41 -2.35 -2.65
C PRO A 141 10.80 -2.31 -3.30
N GLN A 142 10.83 -2.00 -4.60
CA GLN A 142 12.05 -2.05 -5.42
C GLN A 142 13.17 -1.16 -4.86
N ASP A 143 12.82 0.04 -4.40
CA ASP A 143 13.73 1.01 -3.80
C ASP A 143 14.36 0.51 -2.49
N ILE A 144 13.58 -0.17 -1.64
CA ILE A 144 14.09 -0.82 -0.42
C ILE A 144 15.07 -1.94 -0.78
N TYR A 145 14.70 -2.80 -1.74
CA TYR A 145 15.57 -3.89 -2.18
C TYR A 145 16.91 -3.35 -2.69
N GLU A 146 16.87 -2.36 -3.59
CA GLU A 146 18.08 -1.74 -4.14
C GLU A 146 18.94 -1.07 -3.07
N ALA A 147 18.33 -0.40 -2.08
CA ALA A 147 19.07 0.22 -0.99
C ALA A 147 19.79 -0.84 -0.12
N LEU A 148 19.12 -1.95 0.19
CA LEU A 148 19.70 -3.06 0.95
C LEU A 148 20.78 -3.81 0.17
N ASP A 149 20.56 -4.05 -1.12
CA ASP A 149 21.51 -4.72 -2.00
C ASP A 149 22.82 -3.94 -2.15
N ARG A 150 22.74 -2.59 -2.25
CA ARG A 150 23.92 -1.73 -2.24
C ARG A 150 24.74 -1.86 -0.96
N VAL A 151 24.09 -2.05 0.20
CA VAL A 151 24.81 -2.31 1.45
C VAL A 151 25.53 -3.65 1.39
N CYS A 152 24.86 -4.71 0.89
CA CYS A 152 25.47 -6.03 0.70
C CYS A 152 26.70 -5.94 -0.20
N GLU A 153 26.56 -5.34 -1.38
CA GLU A 153 27.65 -5.15 -2.33
C GLU A 153 28.84 -4.43 -1.70
N LYS A 154 28.59 -3.35 -0.95
CA LYS A 154 29.68 -2.61 -0.29
C LYS A 154 30.35 -3.42 0.82
N CYS A 155 29.58 -4.17 1.62
CA CYS A 155 30.13 -5.08 2.64
C CYS A 155 30.96 -6.21 2.01
N ARG A 156 30.52 -6.76 0.87
CA ARG A 156 31.24 -7.79 0.11
C ARG A 156 32.55 -7.25 -0.47
N HIS A 157 32.56 -6.03 -0.98
CA HIS A 157 33.80 -5.39 -1.43
C HIS A 157 34.77 -5.17 -0.27
N GLU A 158 34.28 -4.76 0.89
CA GLU A 158 35.10 -4.60 2.09
C GLU A 158 35.76 -5.92 2.54
N SER A 159 35.07 -7.06 2.44
CA SER A 159 35.68 -8.36 2.77
C SER A 159 36.81 -8.71 1.82
N ILE A 160 36.62 -8.50 0.52
CA ILE A 160 37.66 -8.72 -0.49
C ILE A 160 38.87 -7.81 -0.23
N ASP A 161 38.65 -6.52 0.03
CA ASP A 161 39.73 -5.58 0.32
C ASP A 161 40.51 -5.92 1.59
N SER A 162 39.84 -6.50 2.59
CA SER A 162 40.47 -6.86 3.86
C SER A 162 41.53 -7.97 3.73
N GLU A 163 41.45 -8.80 2.69
CA GLU A 163 42.40 -9.89 2.38
C GLU A 163 43.74 -9.38 1.86
N TYR A 164 43.81 -8.19 1.26
CA TYR A 164 45.02 -7.65 0.62
C TYR A 164 45.89 -6.84 1.60
N ILE A 165 46.60 -7.55 2.47
CA ILE A 165 47.44 -6.97 3.56
C ILE A 165 48.78 -6.42 3.04
N GLU A 166 49.23 -6.80 1.84
CA GLU A 166 50.51 -6.40 1.26
C GLU A 166 50.62 -4.88 0.96
N ARG A 167 49.53 -4.13 1.12
CA ARG A 167 49.47 -2.68 0.92
C ARG A 167 50.25 -1.94 2.01
N LYS A 168 50.69 -0.72 1.70
CA LYS A 168 51.29 0.17 2.70
C LYS A 168 50.29 0.41 3.84
N ASN A 169 50.67 0.10 5.08
CA ASN A 169 49.80 0.15 6.27
C ASN A 169 48.94 1.44 6.37
N SER A 170 49.51 2.62 6.05
CA SER A 170 48.76 3.87 6.10
C SER A 170 47.62 3.97 5.08
N GLU A 171 47.75 3.38 3.89
CA GLU A 171 46.72 3.42 2.85
C GLU A 171 45.60 2.43 3.20
N TYR A 172 45.98 1.22 3.64
CA TYR A 172 45.05 0.18 4.08
C TYR A 172 44.04 0.70 5.13
N TYR A 173 44.51 1.36 6.19
CA TYR A 173 43.62 1.88 7.24
C TYR A 173 42.85 3.13 6.82
N LYS A 174 43.38 3.95 5.90
CA LYS A 174 42.65 5.11 5.35
C LYS A 174 41.48 4.64 4.50
N GLU A 175 41.69 3.66 3.63
CA GLU A 175 40.63 3.03 2.82
C GLU A 175 39.58 2.39 3.73
N ALA A 176 39.99 1.66 4.77
CA ALA A 176 39.07 1.09 5.76
C ALA A 176 38.16 2.15 6.41
N GLN A 177 38.71 3.32 6.74
CA GLN A 177 37.94 4.41 7.32
C GLN A 177 36.97 5.05 6.33
N VAL A 178 37.33 5.14 5.05
CA VAL A 178 36.44 5.63 3.98
C VAL A 178 35.31 4.63 3.75
N ASN A 179 35.63 3.36 3.54
CA ASN A 179 34.65 2.30 3.33
C ASN A 179 33.69 2.17 4.52
N ARG A 180 34.20 2.25 5.75
CA ARG A 180 33.38 2.25 6.97
C ARG A 180 32.33 3.35 6.98
N ARG A 181 32.73 4.58 6.63
CA ARG A 181 31.80 5.73 6.56
C ARG A 181 30.73 5.49 5.50
N GLU A 182 31.15 5.10 4.31
CA GLU A 182 30.24 4.84 3.19
C GLU A 182 29.23 3.72 3.51
N ILE A 183 29.67 2.63 4.14
CA ILE A 183 28.78 1.55 4.59
C ILE A 183 27.75 2.07 5.60
N VAL A 184 28.18 2.89 6.57
CA VAL A 184 27.28 3.49 7.55
C VAL A 184 26.27 4.41 6.87
N ASP A 185 26.70 5.21 5.91
CA ASP A 185 25.83 6.12 5.16
C ASP A 185 24.81 5.35 4.33
N LEU A 186 25.22 4.26 3.67
CA LEU A 186 24.31 3.37 2.94
C LEU A 186 23.28 2.70 3.87
N ILE A 187 23.70 2.25 5.06
CA ILE A 187 22.79 1.68 6.07
C ILE A 187 21.77 2.72 6.56
N ASN A 188 22.21 3.95 6.80
CA ASN A 188 21.32 5.03 7.20
C ASN A 188 20.32 5.36 6.09
N SER A 189 20.80 5.42 4.84
CA SER A 189 19.94 5.61 3.66
C SER A 189 18.90 4.50 3.54
N ALA A 190 19.28 3.23 3.72
CA ALA A 190 18.33 2.12 3.71
C ALA A 190 17.29 2.23 4.85
N CYS A 191 17.72 2.68 6.03
CA CYS A 191 16.81 2.94 7.16
C CYS A 191 15.76 4.01 6.81
N ASP A 192 16.18 5.09 6.15
CA ASP A 192 15.29 6.19 5.79
C ASP A 192 14.30 5.79 4.70
N VAL A 193 14.71 4.99 3.70
CA VAL A 193 13.79 4.44 2.68
C VAL A 193 12.73 3.55 3.34
N ILE A 194 13.13 2.64 4.26
CA ILE A 194 12.19 1.80 5.01
C ILE A 194 11.22 2.65 5.84
N ARG A 195 11.72 3.68 6.54
CA ARG A 195 10.87 4.59 7.33
C ARG A 195 9.87 5.36 6.47
N ASN A 196 10.30 5.83 5.30
CA ASN A 196 9.43 6.54 4.37
C ASN A 196 8.29 5.64 3.90
N ARG A 197 8.61 4.40 3.49
CA ARG A 197 7.60 3.40 3.14
C ARG A 197 6.58 3.17 4.25
N LEU A 198 7.04 2.99 5.49
CA LEU A 198 6.15 2.79 6.63
C LEU A 198 5.28 4.02 6.96
N ASN A 199 5.74 5.23 6.61
CA ASN A 199 4.97 6.46 6.80
C ASN A 199 3.92 6.68 5.70
N GLU A 200 4.18 6.26 4.46
CA GLU A 200 3.25 6.39 3.34
C GLU A 200 1.97 5.59 3.54
N VAL A 201 2.03 4.47 4.25
CA VAL A 201 0.87 3.58 4.44
C VAL A 201 0.04 3.94 5.68
N LYS A 202 0.24 5.13 6.27
CA LYS A 202 -0.68 5.67 7.28
C LYS A 202 -2.01 6.06 6.62
N VAL A 203 -3.04 5.26 6.89
CA VAL A 203 -4.44 5.61 6.59
C VAL A 203 -4.75 6.94 7.29
N LYS A 204 -5.17 7.95 6.52
CA LYS A 204 -5.70 9.22 7.04
C LYS A 204 -7.10 9.05 7.61
#